data_AF-A0A7X2STL8-F1
#
_entry.id   AF-A0A7X2STL8-F1
#
_cell.length_a   1.000
_cell.length_b   1.000
_cell.length_c   1.000
_cell.angle_alpha   90.00
_cell.angle_beta   90.00
_cell.angle_gamma   90.00
#
_symmetry.space_group_name_H-M   'P 1'
#
loop_
_entity.id
_entity.type
_entity.pdbx_description
1 polymer ?
#
loop_
_entity_poly.entity_id
_entity_poly.type
_entity_poly.pdbx_seq_one_letter_code
_entity_poly.pdbx_strand_id
1 'polypeptide(L)'
;MDRLKIMLSGFLGFKPMSSMSDKDRKSAAEWGFLLSTLFIVPLFFMHEASELIKIGMQLLWGTCVSRAAFLANGGWNKKKSR
;
A
#
# COMPACT_ATOMS: atom_id res chain seq x y z
N MET A 1 8.20 0.09 17.52
CA MET A 1 8.92 0.31 16.24
C MET A 1 8.97 -0.95 15.38
N ASP A 2 9.09 -2.14 15.95
CA ASP A 2 9.15 -3.41 15.20
C ASP A 2 7.94 -3.73 14.34
N ARG A 3 6.72 -3.40 14.80
CA ARG A 3 5.50 -3.65 14.01
C ARG A 3 5.46 -2.82 12.72
N LEU A 4 5.89 -1.56 12.77
CA LEU A 4 5.92 -0.69 11.59
C LEU A 4 6.89 -1.21 10.52
N LYS A 5 8.06 -1.71 10.95
CA LYS A 5 9.07 -2.33 10.06
C LYS A 5 8.55 -3.62 9.42
N ILE A 6 7.84 -4.46 10.16
CA ILE A 6 7.22 -5.69 9.66
C ILE A 6 6.08 -5.38 8.67
N MET A 7 5.33 -4.32 8.90
CA MET A 7 4.23 -3.88 8.04
C MET A 7 4.73 -3.20 6.77
N LEU A 8 5.80 -2.40 6.85
CA LEU A 8 6.48 -1.82 5.68
C LEU A 8 7.25 -2.88 4.87
N SER A 9 7.82 -3.91 5.49
CA SER A 9 8.44 -5.01 4.74
C SER A 9 7.39 -5.89 4.05
N GLY A 10 6.26 -6.13 4.73
CA GLY A 10 5.06 -6.68 4.10
C GLY A 10 4.46 -5.73 3.06
N PHE A 11 4.67 -4.41 3.20
CA PHE A 11 4.46 -3.20 2.37
C PHE A 11 5.21 -3.15 1.02
N LEU A 12 6.48 -3.50 1.09
CA LEU A 12 7.47 -3.29 0.03
C LEU A 12 7.89 -4.59 -0.65
N GLY A 13 7.35 -5.73 -0.20
CA GLY A 13 7.62 -7.05 -0.80
C GLY A 13 8.78 -7.83 -0.16
N PHE A 14 9.34 -7.33 0.94
CA PHE A 14 10.43 -7.99 1.68
C PHE A 14 9.97 -9.19 2.52
N LYS A 15 8.66 -9.32 2.79
CA LYS A 15 8.08 -10.51 3.43
C LYS A 15 6.98 -11.09 2.54
N PRO A 16 7.04 -12.38 2.17
CA PRO A 16 6.06 -12.98 1.29
C PRO A 16 4.68 -12.91 1.93
N MET A 17 3.70 -12.43 1.15
CA MET A 17 2.31 -12.21 1.55
C MET A 17 1.60 -13.49 2.04
N SER A 18 2.18 -14.66 1.74
CA SER A 18 1.78 -16.00 2.19
C SER A 18 2.14 -16.32 3.65
N SER A 19 3.01 -15.53 4.30
CA SER A 19 3.42 -15.74 5.69
C SER A 19 2.64 -14.90 6.71
N MET A 20 1.76 -13.99 6.26
CA MET A 20 0.99 -13.09 7.13
C MET A 20 -0.43 -13.61 7.35
N SER A 21 -0.90 -13.55 8.62
CA SER A 21 -2.29 -13.83 8.97
C SER A 21 -3.24 -12.84 8.28
N ASP A 22 -4.50 -13.22 8.01
CA ASP A 22 -5.49 -12.32 7.40
C ASP A 22 -5.63 -10.98 8.14
N LYS A 23 -5.49 -10.99 9.47
CA LYS A 23 -5.51 -9.77 10.30
C LYS A 23 -4.32 -8.86 9.98
N ASP A 24 -3.13 -9.43 9.82
CA ASP A 24 -1.91 -8.68 9.52
C ASP A 24 -1.92 -8.14 8.09
N ARG A 25 -2.52 -8.88 7.14
CA ARG A 25 -2.69 -8.42 5.74
C ARG A 25 -3.66 -7.24 5.65
N LYS A 26 -4.79 -7.32 6.36
CA LYS A 26 -5.76 -6.21 6.42
C LYS A 26 -5.14 -4.99 7.08
N SER A 27 -4.45 -5.18 8.20
CA SER A 27 -3.77 -4.07 8.85
C SER A 27 -2.66 -3.48 7.97
N ALA A 28 -1.85 -4.30 7.29
CA ALA A 28 -0.87 -3.83 6.31
C ALA A 28 -1.51 -3.09 5.12
N ALA A 29 -2.73 -3.46 4.72
CA ALA A 29 -3.50 -2.75 3.71
C ALA A 29 -3.96 -1.37 4.20
N GLU A 30 -4.47 -1.28 5.42
CA GLU A 30 -4.88 -0.01 6.05
C GLU A 30 -3.70 0.94 6.17
N TRP A 31 -2.53 0.44 6.60
CA TRP A 31 -1.29 1.21 6.65
C TRP A 31 -0.75 1.56 5.26
N GLY A 32 -0.85 0.66 4.27
CA GLY A 32 -0.47 0.93 2.89
C GLY A 32 -1.35 2.00 2.23
N PHE A 33 -2.65 2.00 2.54
CA PHE A 33 -3.58 3.04 2.12
C PHE A 33 -3.26 4.38 2.78
N LEU A 34 -2.98 4.38 4.09
CA LEU A 34 -2.60 5.59 4.83
C LEU A 34 -1.25 6.17 4.37
N LEU A 35 -0.30 5.31 3.99
CA LEU A 35 0.96 5.71 3.35
C LEU A 35 0.72 6.33 1.96
N SER A 36 -0.25 5.82 1.21
CA SER A 36 -0.61 6.37 -0.11
C SER A 36 -1.05 7.84 -0.01
N THR A 37 -1.69 8.22 1.10
CA THR A 37 -2.18 9.57 1.34
C THR A 37 -1.04 10.59 1.40
N LEU A 38 0.16 10.16 1.82
CA LEU A 38 1.38 10.99 1.83
C LEU A 38 1.87 11.35 0.43
N PHE A 39 1.50 10.59 -0.61
CA PHE A 39 1.90 10.87 -1.98
C PHE A 39 0.88 11.72 -2.73
N ILE A 40 -0.42 11.58 -2.43
CA ILE A 40 -1.49 12.34 -3.10
C ILE A 40 -1.74 13.71 -2.45
N VAL A 41 -1.61 13.85 -1.13
CA VAL A 41 -1.92 15.11 -0.43
C VAL A 41 -0.98 16.24 -0.81
N PRO A 42 0.36 16.07 -0.79
CA PRO A 42 1.28 17.14 -1.21
C PRO A 42 1.07 17.58 -2.65
N LEU A 43 0.63 16.66 -3.52
CA LEU A 43 0.33 16.92 -4.93
C LEU A 43 -0.76 17.99 -5.12
N PHE A 44 -1.71 18.13 -4.19
CA PHE A 44 -2.73 19.19 -4.22
C PHE A 44 -2.17 20.58 -3.88
N PHE A 45 -1.05 20.65 -3.15
CA PHE A 45 -0.46 21.91 -2.70
C PHE A 45 0.77 22.31 -3.51
N MET A 46 1.44 21.36 -4.17
CA MET A 46 2.64 21.60 -4.99
C MET A 46 2.29 21.99 -6.43
N HIS A 47 1.62 23.13 -6.61
CA HIS A 47 1.27 23.63 -7.95
C HIS A 47 2.51 23.99 -8.80
N GLU A 48 3.58 24.48 -8.19
CA GLU A 48 4.83 24.89 -8.86
C GLU A 48 5.80 23.71 -9.11
N ALA A 49 5.47 22.50 -8.67
CA ALA A 49 6.36 21.35 -8.88
C ALA A 49 6.43 20.94 -10.35
N SER A 50 7.62 20.53 -10.78
CA SER A 50 7.86 19.97 -12.11
C SER A 50 6.87 18.86 -12.44
N GLU A 51 6.40 18.84 -13.70
CA GLU A 51 5.45 17.84 -14.20
C GLU A 51 5.95 16.40 -13.97
N LEU A 52 7.26 16.16 -14.09
CA LEU A 52 7.88 14.87 -13.80
C LEU A 52 7.68 14.43 -12.35
N ILE A 53 7.75 15.36 -11.39
CA ILE A 53 7.56 15.06 -9.96
C ILE A 53 6.09 14.75 -9.70
N LYS A 54 5.17 15.48 -10.33
CA LYS A 54 3.72 15.24 -10.22
C LYS A 54 3.35 13.86 -10.75
N ILE A 55 3.82 13.52 -11.95
CA ILE A 55 3.59 12.22 -12.57
C ILE A 55 4.22 11.11 -11.73
N GLY A 56 5.46 11.30 -11.26
CA GLY A 56 6.15 10.34 -10.39
C GLY A 56 5.38 10.06 -9.09
N MET A 57 4.90 11.10 -8.41
CA MET A 57 4.09 10.97 -7.20
C MET A 57 2.73 10.31 -7.47
N GLN A 58 2.08 10.59 -8.61
CA GLN A 58 0.83 9.93 -9.00
C GLN A 58 1.03 8.43 -9.28
N LEU A 59 2.12 8.05 -9.97
CA LEU A 59 2.47 6.65 -10.21
C LEU A 59 2.77 5.92 -8.89
N LEU A 60 3.49 6.58 -7.97
CA LEU A 60 3.80 6.02 -6.66
C LEU A 60 2.53 5.84 -5.82
N TRP A 61 1.63 6.83 -5.84
CA TRP A 61 0.31 6.75 -5.21
C TRP A 61 -0.52 5.59 -5.79
N GLY A 62 -0.64 5.51 -7.11
CA GLY A 62 -1.40 4.44 -7.78
C GLY A 62 -0.87 3.04 -7.46
N THR A 63 0.46 2.88 -7.40
CA THR A 63 1.11 1.63 -7.00
C THR A 63 0.81 1.28 -5.54
N CYS A 64 0.91 2.27 -4.63
CA CYS A 64 0.63 2.10 -3.22
C CYS A 64 -0.83 1.71 -2.96
N VAL A 65 -1.78 2.42 -3.59
CA VAL A 65 -3.23 2.14 -3.46
C VAL A 65 -3.57 0.77 -4.04
N SER A 66 -3.04 0.43 -5.22
CA SER A 66 -3.30 -0.87 -5.85
C SER A 66 -2.84 -2.01 -4.95
N ARG A 67 -1.63 -1.91 -4.39
CA ARG A 67 -1.09 -2.92 -3.48
C ARG A 67 -1.85 -3.01 -2.16
N ALA A 68 -2.25 -1.89 -1.60
CA ALA A 68 -3.12 -1.85 -0.41
C ALA A 68 -4.47 -2.53 -0.72
N ALA A 69 -5.08 -2.27 -1.86
CA ALA A 69 -6.33 -2.91 -2.28
C ALA A 69 -6.18 -4.43 -2.47
N PHE A 70 -5.06 -4.90 -3.03
CA PHE A 70 -4.76 -6.33 -3.15
C PHE A 70 -4.51 -6.99 -1.78
N LEU A 71 -3.89 -6.29 -0.84
CA LEU A 71 -3.71 -6.74 0.54
C LEU A 71 -5.03 -6.82 1.30
N ALA A 72 -5.90 -5.83 1.13
CA ALA A 72 -7.24 -5.78 1.75
C ALA A 72 -8.16 -6.88 1.22
N ASN A 73 -8.07 -7.19 -0.08
CA ASN A 73 -8.86 -8.26 -0.71
C ASN A 73 -8.29 -9.68 -0.47
N GLY A 74 -7.20 -9.81 0.29
CA GLY A 74 -6.79 -11.10 0.82
C GLY A 74 -6.33 -12.11 -0.23
N GLY A 75 -5.85 -11.71 -1.41
CA GLY A 75 -5.52 -12.65 -2.49
C GLY A 75 -6.78 -13.32 -3.06
N TRP A 76 -6.83 -13.43 -4.38
CA TRP A 76 -7.91 -14.06 -5.13
C TRP A 76 -7.96 -15.58 -4.88
N ASN A 77 -8.14 -16.06 -3.65
CA ASN A 77 -8.20 -17.50 -3.36
C ASN A 77 -8.78 -17.86 -1.98
N LYS A 78 -9.87 -17.22 -1.58
CA LYS A 78 -10.77 -17.79 -0.56
C LYS A 78 -12.20 -17.94 -1.08
N LYS A 79 -12.36 -18.66 -2.20
CA LYS A 79 -13.55 -19.50 -2.38
C LYS A 79 -13.18 -20.92 -1.96
N LYS A 80 -13.22 -21.20 -0.65
CA LYS A 80 -13.55 -22.56 -0.21
C LYS A 80 -15.06 -22.65 -0.36
N SER A 81 -15.51 -23.04 -1.55
CA SER A 81 -16.89 -23.45 -1.75
C SER A 81 -17.15 -24.56 -0.74
N ARG A 82 -18.19 -24.38 0.07
CA ARG A 82 -18.80 -25.47 0.83
C ARG A 82 -19.21 -26.58 -0.13
#